data_AF-A0A7W0P7U5-F1
#
_entry.id   AF-A0A7W0P7U5-F1
#
_cell.length_a   1.000
_cell.length_b   1.000
_cell.length_c   1.000
_cell.angle_alpha   90.00
_cell.angle_beta   90.00
_cell.angle_gamma   90.00
#
_symmetry.space_group_name_H-M   'P 1'
#
loop_
_entity.id
_entity.type
_entity.pdbx_description
1 polymer ?
#
loop_
_entity_poly.entity_id
_entity_poly.type
_entity_poly.pdbx_seq_one_letter_code
_entity_poly.pdbx_strand_id
1 'polypeptide(L)'
;MPTLEVQPRKTPEERSDTPVEVEVDEVLTAHAEVMEEWITPRQNWDLTLQEGHDFGRANNVEARLLLVGGEQTSSLVFRLEQLDAAQDFGEELVLRLEERDGIAKTARLTANGLDVELHHILTYT
;
A
#
# COMPACT_ATOMS: atom_id res chain seq x y z
N MET A 1 -15.37 0.79 -13.57
CA MET A 1 -14.37 0.67 -12.50
C MET A 1 -13.68 2.02 -12.38
N PRO A 2 -13.41 2.52 -11.16
CA PRO A 2 -12.63 3.74 -10.97
C PRO A 2 -11.19 3.57 -11.47
N THR A 3 -10.49 4.68 -11.65
CA THR A 3 -9.06 4.72 -11.98
C THR A 3 -8.27 5.37 -10.86
N LEU A 4 -7.02 4.94 -10.67
CA LEU A 4 -6.04 5.61 -9.83
C LEU A 4 -4.91 6.16 -10.69
N GLU A 5 -4.50 7.39 -10.42
CA GLU A 5 -3.26 7.94 -10.97
C GLU A 5 -2.08 7.35 -10.20
N VAL A 6 -1.19 6.68 -10.91
CA VAL A 6 0.00 6.05 -10.32
C VAL A 6 1.26 6.51 -11.03
N GLN A 7 2.36 6.51 -10.31
CA GLN A 7 3.66 6.77 -10.91
C GLN A 7 4.00 5.62 -11.86
N PRO A 8 4.39 5.88 -13.11
CA PRO A 8 4.77 4.82 -14.02
C PRO A 8 5.97 4.04 -13.47
N ARG A 9 6.04 2.77 -13.84
CA ARG A 9 7.22 1.98 -13.50
C ARG A 9 8.41 2.50 -14.32
N LYS A 10 9.58 2.62 -13.68
CA LYS A 10 10.82 2.96 -14.40
C LYS A 10 11.20 1.81 -15.34
N THR A 11 10.87 1.91 -16.62
CA THR A 11 11.42 1.04 -17.66
C THR A 11 12.67 1.68 -18.25
N PRO A 12 13.60 0.90 -18.83
CA PRO A 12 14.80 1.44 -19.46
C PRO A 12 14.51 2.40 -20.62
N GLU A 13 13.37 2.24 -21.31
CA GLU A 13 13.05 2.94 -22.56
C GLU A 13 12.06 4.10 -22.37
N GLU A 14 11.26 4.12 -21.30
CA GLU A 14 10.26 5.16 -21.04
C GLU A 14 10.35 5.67 -19.61
N ARG A 15 11.18 6.69 -19.41
CA ARG A 15 11.07 7.60 -18.25
C ARG A 15 9.96 8.60 -18.52
N SER A 16 8.73 8.11 -18.64
CA SER A 16 7.59 9.02 -18.52
C SER A 16 7.55 9.46 -17.06
N ASP A 17 7.70 10.75 -16.79
CA ASP A 17 7.39 11.31 -15.45
C ASP A 17 5.90 11.68 -15.34
N THR A 18 5.10 11.31 -16.34
CA THR A 18 3.66 11.55 -16.36
C THR A 18 2.94 10.39 -15.68
N PRO A 19 2.12 10.65 -14.65
CA PRO A 19 1.27 9.64 -14.03
C PRO A 19 0.43 8.89 -15.07
N VAL A 20 0.19 7.61 -14.81
CA VAL A 20 -0.65 6.74 -15.64
C VAL A 20 -1.91 6.37 -14.88
N GLU A 21 -3.03 6.31 -15.59
CA GLU A 21 -4.30 5.84 -15.02
C GLU A 21 -4.35 4.32 -15.08
N VAL A 22 -4.53 3.69 -13.92
CA VAL A 22 -4.76 2.25 -13.81
C VAL A 22 -6.19 2.01 -13.37
N GLU A 23 -6.91 1.13 -14.06
CA GLU A 23 -8.24 0.68 -13.63
C GLU A 23 -8.10 -0.13 -12.34
N VAL A 24 -8.85 0.26 -11.31
CA VAL A 24 -8.76 -0.33 -9.97
C VAL A 24 -10.18 -0.63 -9.45
N ASP A 25 -10.31 -1.71 -8.69
CA ASP A 25 -11.57 -2.04 -8.01
C ASP A 25 -11.95 -0.97 -6.99
N GLU A 26 -13.25 -0.69 -6.87
CA GLU A 26 -13.78 0.40 -6.02
C GLU A 26 -13.34 0.28 -4.55
N VAL A 27 -13.25 -0.95 -4.02
CA VAL A 27 -12.78 -1.21 -2.66
C VAL A 27 -11.30 -0.83 -2.48
N LEU A 28 -10.47 -1.07 -3.49
CA LEU A 28 -9.04 -0.77 -3.45
C LEU A 28 -8.79 0.73 -3.59
N THR A 29 -9.60 1.44 -4.39
CA THR A 29 -9.62 2.91 -4.44
C THR A 29 -9.95 3.48 -3.05
N ALA A 30 -10.99 2.96 -2.39
CA ALA A 30 -11.36 3.41 -1.04
C ALA A 30 -10.24 3.13 -0.02
N HIS A 31 -9.53 2.00 -0.12
CA HIS A 31 -8.38 1.73 0.75
C HIS A 31 -7.20 2.68 0.49
N ALA A 32 -6.93 3.01 -0.77
CA ALA A 32 -5.91 4.00 -1.12
C ALA A 32 -6.24 5.38 -0.54
N GLU A 33 -7.50 5.81 -0.64
CA GLU A 33 -7.99 7.07 -0.06
C GLU A 33 -7.78 7.12 1.46
N VAL A 34 -8.16 6.06 2.20
CA VAL A 34 -7.93 5.97 3.65
C VAL A 34 -6.43 6.11 4.00
N MET A 35 -5.54 5.48 3.22
CA MET A 35 -4.10 5.61 3.44
C MET A 35 -3.62 7.04 3.16
N GLU A 36 -4.07 7.65 2.06
CA GLU A 36 -3.69 9.01 1.67
C GLU A 36 -4.16 10.05 2.68
N GLU A 37 -5.42 9.97 3.13
CA GLU A 37 -5.98 10.85 4.15
C GLU A 37 -5.21 10.76 5.47
N TRP A 38 -4.84 9.55 5.90
CA TRP A 38 -4.06 9.37 7.11
C TRP A 38 -2.63 9.90 6.96
N ILE A 39 -2.01 9.77 5.79
CA ILE A 39 -0.62 10.18 5.55
C ILE A 39 -0.50 11.70 5.34
N THR A 40 -1.46 12.32 4.66
CA THR A 40 -1.47 13.75 4.33
C THR A 40 -1.05 14.69 5.48
N PRO A 41 -1.57 14.55 6.73
CA PRO A 41 -1.17 15.42 7.83
C PRO A 41 0.20 15.08 8.45
N ARG A 42 0.87 13.99 8.06
CA ARG A 42 2.08 13.43 8.70
C ARG A 42 3.31 13.61 7.83
N GLN A 43 4.13 14.61 8.14
CA GLN A 43 5.31 15.00 7.33
C GLN A 43 6.40 13.94 7.18
N ASN A 44 6.43 12.95 8.06
CA ASN A 44 7.43 11.89 8.08
C ASN A 44 6.99 10.63 7.34
N TRP A 45 5.75 10.61 6.84
CA TRP A 45 5.19 9.52 6.07
C TRP A 45 4.98 9.96 4.62
N ASP A 46 5.35 9.08 3.70
CA ASP A 46 5.02 9.21 2.28
C ASP A 46 4.28 7.96 1.81
N LEU A 47 3.24 8.15 1.00
CA LEU A 47 2.61 7.12 0.17
C LEU A 47 3.02 7.34 -1.28
N THR A 48 3.48 6.30 -1.93
CA THR A 48 3.66 6.28 -3.38
C THR A 48 2.86 5.13 -3.96
N LEU A 49 1.95 5.45 -4.88
CA LEU A 49 1.33 4.46 -5.75
C LEU A 49 2.12 4.40 -7.05
N GLN A 50 2.58 3.21 -7.40
CA GLN A 50 3.37 2.96 -8.59
C GLN A 50 2.72 1.87 -9.44
N GLU A 51 2.84 1.96 -10.76
CA GLU A 51 2.41 0.89 -11.65
C GLU A 51 3.19 -0.40 -11.37
N GLY A 52 2.47 -1.50 -11.22
CA GLY A 52 3.05 -2.83 -11.02
C GLY A 52 3.71 -3.40 -12.28
N HIS A 53 4.21 -4.63 -12.19
CA HIS A 53 4.96 -5.25 -13.30
C HIS A 53 4.08 -5.73 -14.46
N ASP A 54 2.79 -5.96 -14.21
CA ASP A 54 1.87 -6.56 -15.18
C ASP A 54 1.15 -5.44 -15.98
N PHE A 55 1.89 -4.75 -16.86
CA PHE A 55 1.38 -3.58 -17.61
C PHE A 55 0.05 -3.83 -18.33
N GLY A 56 -0.86 -2.84 -18.27
CA GLY A 56 -2.18 -2.91 -18.91
C GLY A 56 -3.20 -3.81 -18.21
N ARG A 57 -2.84 -4.40 -17.07
CA ARG A 57 -3.75 -5.19 -16.22
C ARG A 57 -4.46 -4.28 -15.20
N ALA A 58 -5.75 -4.52 -14.98
CA ALA A 58 -6.47 -3.91 -13.86
C ALA A 58 -5.85 -4.28 -12.50
N ASN A 59 -6.00 -3.41 -11.50
CA ASN A 59 -5.45 -3.52 -10.14
C ASN A 59 -3.91 -3.59 -10.08
N ASN A 60 -3.20 -3.34 -11.17
CA ASN A 60 -1.74 -3.42 -11.25
C ASN A 60 -1.06 -2.21 -10.59
N VAL A 61 -1.25 -2.08 -9.28
CA VAL A 61 -0.69 -0.99 -8.47
C VAL A 61 0.16 -1.58 -7.35
N GLU A 62 1.39 -1.08 -7.22
CA GLU A 62 2.28 -1.27 -6.08
C GLU A 62 2.17 -0.06 -5.16
N ALA A 63 1.80 -0.29 -3.90
CA ALA A 63 1.81 0.74 -2.88
C ALA A 63 3.11 0.67 -2.09
N ARG A 64 3.74 1.83 -1.88
CA ARG A 64 4.90 2.00 -1.02
C ARG A 64 4.59 3.02 0.07
N LEU A 65 4.68 2.56 1.30
CA LEU A 65 4.63 3.40 2.49
C LEU A 65 6.06 3.58 3.00
N LEU A 66 6.48 4.81 3.20
CA LEU A 66 7.82 5.16 3.65
C LEU A 66 7.71 6.06 4.89
N LEU A 67 8.31 5.61 5.98
CA LEU A 67 8.56 6.40 7.18
C LEU A 67 10.01 6.86 7.19
N VAL A 68 10.23 8.17 7.28
CA VAL A 68 11.54 8.78 7.49
C VAL A 68 11.50 9.63 8.75
N GLY A 69 12.24 9.24 9.80
CA GLY A 69 12.26 9.98 11.05
C GLY A 69 13.59 9.83 11.79
N GLY A 70 14.27 10.96 12.04
CA GLY A 70 15.54 10.96 12.78
C GLY A 70 16.58 10.03 12.15
N GLU A 71 16.99 9.00 12.90
CA GLU A 71 17.94 7.95 12.46
C GLU A 71 17.24 6.69 11.93
N GLN A 72 15.90 6.67 11.90
CA GLN A 72 15.11 5.53 11.45
C GLN A 72 14.53 5.77 10.06
N THR A 73 14.58 4.73 9.24
CA THR A 73 13.80 4.63 8.01
C THR A 73 13.12 3.27 7.98
N SER A 74 11.83 3.24 7.64
CA SER A 74 11.07 2.00 7.51
C SER A 74 10.21 2.09 6.26
N SER A 75 10.08 0.98 5.54
CA SER A 75 9.27 0.94 4.34
C SER A 75 8.47 -0.34 4.24
N LEU A 76 7.21 -0.21 3.83
CA LEU A 76 6.35 -1.32 3.47
C LEU A 76 6.01 -1.21 1.98
N VAL A 77 6.23 -2.28 1.23
CA VAL A 77 5.89 -2.35 -0.20
C VAL A 77 5.01 -3.58 -0.41
N PHE A 78 3.88 -3.40 -1.08
CA PHE A 78 2.92 -4.46 -1.35
C PHE A 78 2.13 -4.15 -2.62
N ARG A 79 1.51 -5.16 -3.23
CA ARG A 79 0.55 -4.92 -4.30
C ARG A 79 -0.76 -4.47 -3.68
N LEU A 80 -1.38 -3.43 -4.22
CA LEU A 80 -2.64 -2.90 -3.68
C LEU A 80 -3.74 -3.96 -3.69
N GLU A 81 -3.76 -4.85 -4.69
CA GLU A 81 -4.69 -5.99 -4.78
C GLU A 81 -4.57 -7.01 -3.62
N GLN A 82 -3.48 -6.98 -2.85
CA GLN A 82 -3.29 -7.83 -1.67
C GLN A 82 -3.88 -7.22 -0.40
N LEU A 83 -4.38 -5.98 -0.47
CA LEU A 83 -4.93 -5.29 0.69
C LEU A 83 -6.39 -5.71 0.88
N ASP A 84 -6.65 -6.36 2.00
CA ASP A 84 -7.98 -6.84 2.37
C ASP A 84 -8.74 -5.82 3.25
N ALA A 85 -8.00 -4.96 3.97
CA ALA A 85 -8.57 -3.81 4.67
C ALA A 85 -7.54 -2.72 4.95
N ALA A 86 -7.97 -1.46 4.90
CA ALA A 86 -7.31 -0.30 5.49
C ALA A 86 -8.27 0.37 6.48
N GLN A 87 -7.81 0.61 7.70
CA GLN A 87 -8.62 1.19 8.78
C GLN A 87 -7.85 2.29 9.50
N ASP A 88 -8.41 3.50 9.51
CA ASP A 88 -7.90 4.64 10.26
C ASP A 88 -8.53 4.68 11.66
N PHE A 89 -7.67 4.68 12.69
CA PHE A 89 -8.03 4.80 14.11
C PHE A 89 -7.57 6.13 14.72
N GLY A 90 -7.36 7.16 13.90
CA GLY A 90 -6.83 8.46 14.27
C GLY A 90 -5.31 8.41 14.40
N GLU A 91 -4.80 7.90 15.52
CA GLU A 91 -3.34 7.85 15.78
C GLU A 91 -2.63 6.73 15.02
N GLU A 92 -3.38 5.69 14.66
CA GLU A 92 -2.88 4.49 14.01
C GLU A 92 -3.62 4.23 12.70
N LEU A 93 -2.89 3.74 11.69
CA LEU A 93 -3.45 3.17 10.47
C LEU A 93 -3.12 1.68 10.46
N VAL A 94 -4.15 0.85 10.35
CA VAL A 94 -4.00 -0.61 10.32
C VAL A 94 -4.34 -1.13 8.94
N LEU A 95 -3.38 -1.83 8.36
CA LEU A 95 -3.50 -2.48 7.06
C LEU A 95 -3.52 -3.99 7.26
N ARG A 96 -4.58 -4.65 6.80
CA ARG A 96 -4.66 -6.11 6.75
C ARG A 96 -4.41 -6.56 5.33
N LEU A 97 -3.39 -7.37 5.11
CA LEU A 97 -3.17 -8.02 3.82
C LEU A 97 -3.85 -9.38 3.79
N GLU A 98 -4.19 -9.83 2.60
CA GLU A 98 -4.77 -11.14 2.34
C GLU A 98 -3.97 -12.26 3.04
N GLU A 99 -4.71 -13.24 3.59
CA GLU A 99 -4.09 -14.46 4.07
C GLU A 99 -3.51 -15.21 2.87
N ARG A 100 -2.24 -15.61 3.00
CA ARG A 100 -1.60 -16.44 1.99
C ARG A 100 -0.75 -17.49 2.67
N ASP A 101 -0.94 -18.73 2.24
CA ASP A 101 -0.22 -19.91 2.74
C ASP A 101 -0.33 -20.07 4.27
N GLY A 102 -1.53 -19.82 4.82
CA GLY A 102 -1.79 -19.90 6.26
C GLY A 102 -1.20 -18.75 7.07
N ILE A 103 -0.72 -17.68 6.42
CA ILE A 103 -0.12 -16.51 7.08
C ILE A 103 -0.95 -15.27 6.78
N ALA A 104 -1.68 -14.82 7.80
CA ALA A 104 -2.27 -13.49 7.83
C ALA A 104 -1.22 -12.44 8.21
N LYS A 105 -1.29 -11.26 7.59
CA LYS A 105 -0.31 -10.20 7.80
C LYS A 105 -1.04 -8.92 8.16
N THR A 106 -0.52 -8.20 9.15
CA THR A 106 -1.03 -6.90 9.54
C THR A 106 0.13 -5.93 9.64
N ALA A 107 -0.03 -4.74 9.07
CA ALA A 107 0.88 -3.64 9.29
C ALA A 107 0.16 -2.57 10.09
N ARG A 108 0.74 -2.20 11.23
CA ARG A 108 0.28 -1.07 12.04
C ARG A 108 1.25 0.08 11.87
N LEU A 109 0.74 1.17 11.35
CA LEU A 109 1.46 2.42 11.17
C LEU A 109 1.05 3.38 12.27
N THR A 110 2.04 4.03 12.89
CA THR A 110 1.83 5.10 13.87
C THR A 110 2.60 6.34 13.43
N ALA A 111 2.46 7.45 14.15
CA ALA A 111 3.24 8.65 13.87
C ALA A 111 4.76 8.40 13.88
N ASN A 112 5.28 7.39 14.57
CA ASN A 112 6.73 7.23 14.76
C ASN A 112 7.26 5.83 14.43
N GLY A 113 6.42 4.93 13.90
CA GLY A 113 6.81 3.55 13.73
C GLY A 113 5.93 2.77 12.77
N LEU A 114 6.51 1.70 12.28
CA LEU A 114 5.87 0.67 11.46
C LEU A 114 6.08 -0.67 12.17
N ASP A 115 4.99 -1.29 12.60
CA ASP A 115 4.98 -2.66 13.11
C ASP A 115 4.39 -3.58 12.04
N VAL A 116 5.02 -4.74 11.82
CA VAL A 116 4.49 -5.78 10.93
C VAL A 116 4.34 -7.07 11.73
N GLU A 117 3.12 -7.57 11.77
CA GLU A 117 2.74 -8.80 12.46
C GLU A 117 2.42 -9.90 11.45
N LEU A 118 2.94 -11.10 11.71
CA LEU A 118 2.71 -12.31 10.92
C LEU A 118 2.04 -13.35 11.81
N HIS A 119 0.81 -13.71 11.48
CA HIS A 119 0.03 -14.67 12.24
C HIS A 119 -0.04 -15.98 11.48
N HIS A 120 0.57 -17.03 12.04
CA HIS A 120 0.47 -18.38 11.50
C HIS A 120 -0.82 -19.05 11.96
N ILE A 121 -1.67 -19.43 11.01
CA ILE A 121 -2.98 -20.03 11.25
C ILE A 121 -2.84 -21.55 11.12
N LEU A 122 -3.04 -22.26 12.24
CA LEU A 122 -3.11 -23.72 12.23
C LEU A 122 -4.55 -24.15 11.96
N THR A 123 -4.86 -24.52 10.72
CA THR A 123 -6.09 -25.24 10.40
C THR A 123 -5.94 -26.70 10.79
N TYR A 124 -6.53 -27.08 11.92
CA TYR A 124 -6.75 -28.49 12.26
C TYR A 124 -7.92 -29.01 11.41
N THR A 125 -7.69 -30.12 10.70
CA THR A 125 -8.71 -30.85 9.94
C THR A 125 -9.35 -31.94 10.80
#